data_AF-A0A919VW20-F1
#
_entry.id   AF-A0A919VW20-F1
#
_cell.length_a   1.000
_cell.length_b   1.000
_cell.length_c   1.000
_cell.angle_alpha   90.00
_cell.angle_beta   90.00
_cell.angle_gamma   90.00
#
_symmetry.space_group_name_H-M   'P 1'
#
loop_
_entity.id
_entity.type
_entity.pdbx_description
1 polymer ?
#
loop_
_entity_poly.entity_id
_entity_poly.type
_entity_poly.pdbx_seq_one_letter_code
_entity_poly.pdbx_strand_id
1 'polypeptide(L)'
;MATAEVGFVAVSRAVVAAAADLAAEVERRVVGDENVRTAQGNAWAAICADRARAQARADMDAMVAALAANANRGPRRDRQRAVGSSPRSSASQAALVSTR
;
A
#
# COMPACT_ATOMS: atom_id res chain seq x y z
N MET A 1 49.43 41.41 26.60
CA MET A 1 48.88 41.13 25.26
C MET A 1 48.08 39.83 25.20
N ALA A 2 48.56 38.71 25.77
CA ALA A 2 47.86 37.42 25.74
C ALA A 2 46.40 37.40 26.24
N THR A 3 46.06 38.19 27.27
CA THR A 3 44.68 38.24 27.83
C THR A 3 43.67 38.92 26.91
N ALA A 4 44.11 39.91 26.11
CA ALA A 4 43.27 40.57 25.12
C ALA A 4 42.99 39.67 23.92
N GLU A 5 43.97 38.85 23.53
CA GLU A 5 43.85 37.86 22.45
C GLU A 5 42.84 36.75 22.82
N VAL A 6 42.93 36.24 24.06
CA VAL A 6 41.94 35.27 24.58
C VAL A 6 40.54 35.88 24.64
N GLY A 7 40.42 37.14 25.04
CA GLY A 7 39.15 37.87 25.06
C GLY A 7 38.55 38.04 23.66
N PHE A 8 39.36 38.40 22.67
CA PHE A 8 38.91 38.53 21.29
C PHE A 8 38.40 37.21 20.72
N VAL A 9 39.15 36.11 20.91
CA VAL A 9 38.74 34.77 20.45
C VAL A 9 37.43 34.33 21.12
N ALA A 10 37.26 34.59 22.42
CA ALA A 10 36.03 34.25 23.13
C ALA A 10 34.82 35.03 22.58
N VAL A 11 34.98 36.34 22.34
CA VAL A 11 33.95 37.19 21.75
C VAL A 11 33.63 36.75 20.32
N SER A 12 34.63 36.45 19.50
CA SER A 12 34.41 35.95 18.13
C SER A 12 33.63 34.63 18.13
N ARG A 13 33.94 33.69 19.03
CA ARG A 13 33.19 32.42 19.14
C ARG A 13 31.75 32.66 19.59
N ALA A 14 31.52 33.59 20.51
CA ALA A 14 30.18 33.95 20.95
C ALA A 14 29.35 34.55 19.79
N VAL A 15 29.95 35.43 19.00
CA VAL A 15 29.30 36.01 17.82
C VAL A 15 28.99 34.95 16.77
N VAL A 16 29.92 34.03 16.49
CA VAL A 16 29.70 32.93 15.54
C VAL A 16 28.59 31.99 16.02
N ALA A 17 28.56 31.66 17.32
CA ALA A 17 27.49 30.84 17.90
C ALA A 17 26.12 31.52 17.77
N ALA A 18 26.03 32.81 18.13
CA ALA A 18 24.79 33.58 18.00
C ALA A 18 24.33 33.68 16.54
N ALA A 19 25.26 33.85 15.59
CA ALA A 19 24.95 33.88 14.17
C ALA A 19 24.45 32.53 13.65
N ALA A 20 25.01 31.41 14.14
CA ALA A 20 24.57 30.07 13.79
C ALA A 20 23.15 29.78 14.31
N ASP A 21 22.84 30.20 15.54
CA ASP A 21 21.50 30.05 16.13
C ASP A 21 20.46 30.87 15.33
N LEU A 22 20.81 32.11 14.97
CA LEU A 22 19.97 32.96 14.13
C LEU A 22 19.72 32.32 12.76
N ALA A 23 20.77 31.79 12.11
CA ALA A 23 20.64 31.14 10.81
C ALA A 23 19.71 29.91 10.88
N ALA A 24 19.84 29.09 11.93
CA ALA A 24 18.98 27.93 12.14
C ALA A 24 17.52 28.33 12.38
N GLU A 25 17.28 29.44 13.06
CA GLU A 25 15.92 29.94 13.31
C GLU A 25 15.28 30.56 12.07
N VAL A 26 16.07 31.28 11.26
CA VAL A 26 15.63 31.77 9.95
C VAL A 26 15.32 30.61 9.02
N GLU A 27 16.17 29.57 8.99
CA GLU A 27 15.92 28.35 8.20
C GLU A 27 14.60 27.71 8.61
N ARG A 28 14.37 27.50 9.91
CA ARG A 28 13.09 26.96 10.43
C ARG A 28 11.90 27.83 10.03
N ARG A 29 12.01 29.15 10.13
CA ARG A 29 10.92 30.09 9.82
C ARG A 29 10.59 30.14 8.32
N VAL A 30 11.61 30.04 7.46
CA VAL A 30 11.47 30.10 6.00
C VAL A 30 11.03 28.77 5.41
N VAL A 31 11.56 27.67 5.91
CA VAL A 31 11.21 26.30 5.47
C VAL A 31 9.84 25.90 6.02
N GLY A 32 9.48 26.35 7.22
CA GLY A 32 8.27 25.97 7.95
C GLY A 32 8.50 24.71 8.78
N ASP A 33 7.95 24.65 9.99
CA ASP A 33 8.16 23.53 10.93
C ASP A 33 7.73 22.18 10.33
N GLU A 34 6.72 22.18 9.45
CA GLU A 34 6.29 21.00 8.69
C GLU A 34 7.31 20.47 7.66
N ASN A 35 8.25 21.30 7.20
CA ASN A 35 9.26 20.92 6.19
C ASN A 35 10.65 20.65 6.81
N VAL A 36 10.83 20.91 8.11
CA VAL A 36 12.00 20.44 8.85
C VAL A 36 11.87 18.92 9.01
N ARG A 37 12.83 18.16 8.47
CA ARG A 37 12.84 16.69 8.59
C ARG A 37 13.05 16.26 10.04
N THR A 38 11.98 16.25 10.83
CA THR A 38 11.98 15.71 12.19
C THR A 38 12.08 14.19 12.14
N ALA A 39 12.68 13.59 13.18
CA ALA A 39 12.73 12.13 13.31
C ALA A 39 11.32 11.50 13.25
N GLN A 40 10.32 12.19 13.82
CA GLN A 40 8.92 11.81 13.75
C GLN A 40 8.37 11.85 12.31
N GLY A 41 8.68 12.91 11.55
CA GLY A 41 8.26 13.02 10.14
C GLY A 41 8.87 11.92 9.27
N ASN A 42 10.14 11.59 9.48
CA ASN A 42 10.81 10.49 8.77
C ASN A 42 10.18 9.13 9.11
N ALA A 43 9.88 8.89 10.39
CA ALA A 43 9.22 7.67 10.83
C ALA A 43 7.83 7.53 10.22
N TRP A 44 7.05 8.61 10.19
CA TRP A 44 5.73 8.62 9.58
C TRP A 44 5.78 8.36 8.06
N ALA A 45 6.72 9.00 7.35
CA ALA A 45 6.93 8.76 5.93
C ALA A 45 7.30 7.30 5.62
N ALA A 46 8.15 6.67 6.46
CA ALA A 46 8.48 5.26 6.34
C ALA A 46 7.26 4.36 6.55
N ILE A 47 6.43 4.63 7.57
CA ILE A 47 5.18 3.90 7.82
C ILE A 47 4.22 4.02 6.63
N CYS A 48 4.06 5.22 6.05
CA CYS A 48 3.23 5.42 4.86
C CYS A 48 3.75 4.62 3.67
N ALA A 49 5.06 4.59 3.44
CA ALA A 49 5.67 3.78 2.39
C ALA A 49 5.45 2.27 2.62
N ASP A 50 5.57 1.81 3.86
CA ASP A 50 5.32 0.40 4.22
C ASP A 50 3.87 0.00 4.00
N ARG A 51 2.92 0.86 4.38
CA ARG A 51 1.49 0.65 4.11
C ARG A 51 1.21 0.61 2.61
N ALA A 52 1.80 1.50 1.82
CA ALA A 52 1.65 1.49 0.37
C ALA A 52 2.18 0.20 -0.26
N ARG A 53 3.35 -0.29 0.19
CA ARG A 53 3.89 -1.59 -0.26
C ARG A 53 2.99 -2.76 0.15
N ALA A 54 2.44 -2.73 1.36
CA ALA A 54 1.52 -3.76 1.83
C ALA A 54 0.23 -3.79 0.99
N GLN A 55 -0.32 -2.61 0.67
CA GLN A 55 -1.50 -2.50 -0.20
C GLN A 55 -1.21 -3.06 -1.60
N ALA A 56 -0.08 -2.68 -2.20
CA ALA A 56 0.30 -3.19 -3.52
C ALA A 56 0.44 -4.72 -3.54
N ARG A 57 0.95 -5.33 -2.46
CA ARG A 57 0.99 -6.80 -2.32
C ARG A 57 -0.41 -7.40 -2.21
N ALA A 58 -1.27 -6.82 -1.38
CA ALA A 58 -2.66 -7.28 -1.24
C ALA A 58 -3.43 -7.19 -2.57
N ASP A 59 -3.22 -6.14 -3.35
CA ASP A 59 -3.84 -5.98 -4.66
C ASP A 59 -3.36 -7.06 -5.65
N MET A 60 -2.05 -7.36 -5.66
CA MET A 60 -1.51 -8.46 -6.48
C MET A 60 -2.06 -9.83 -6.03
N ASP A 61 -2.10 -10.09 -4.74
CA ASP A 61 -2.64 -11.34 -4.19
C ASP A 61 -4.12 -11.50 -4.57
N ALA A 62 -4.91 -10.42 -4.55
CA ALA A 62 -6.29 -10.41 -4.99
C ALA A 62 -6.42 -10.70 -6.49
N MET A 63 -5.57 -10.12 -7.34
CA MET A 63 -5.55 -10.41 -8.78
C MET A 63 -5.19 -11.87 -9.07
N VAL A 64 -4.19 -12.42 -8.37
CA VAL A 64 -3.78 -13.83 -8.48
C VAL A 64 -4.90 -14.76 -8.03
N ALA A 65 -5.56 -14.46 -6.92
CA ALA A 65 -6.70 -15.23 -6.43
C ALA A 65 -7.87 -15.20 -7.44
N ALA A 66 -8.17 -14.05 -8.03
CA ALA A 66 -9.19 -13.91 -9.07
C ALA A 66 -8.85 -14.74 -10.31
N LEU A 67 -7.59 -14.72 -10.76
CA LEU A 67 -7.11 -15.51 -11.88
C LEU A 67 -7.23 -17.02 -11.60
N ALA A 68 -6.78 -17.47 -10.42
CA ALA A 68 -6.88 -18.87 -10.00
C ALA A 68 -8.35 -19.33 -9.88
N ALA A 69 -9.22 -18.49 -9.34
CA ALA A 69 -10.66 -18.77 -9.24
C ALA A 69 -11.33 -18.86 -10.61
N ASN A 70 -10.85 -18.12 -11.62
CA ASN A 70 -11.34 -18.22 -12.99
C ASN A 70 -10.78 -19.46 -13.71
N ALA A 71 -9.50 -19.81 -13.50
CA ALA A 71 -8.92 -21.04 -14.03
C ALA A 71 -9.63 -22.30 -13.49
N ASN A 72 -9.97 -22.30 -12.20
CA ASN A 72 -10.73 -23.39 -11.58
C ASN A 72 -12.20 -23.48 -12.00
N ARG A 73 -12.73 -22.47 -12.70
CA ARG A 73 -14.08 -22.49 -13.31
C ARG A 73 -14.12 -23.10 -14.72
N GLY A 74 -12.98 -23.49 -15.30
CA GLY A 74 -12.91 -24.27 -16.55
C GLY A 74 -13.47 -25.71 -16.41
N PRO A 75 -13.64 -26.46 -17.51
CA PRO A 75 -14.89 -27.02 -18.08
C PRO A 75 -15.58 -28.13 -17.24
N ARG A 76 -15.63 -28.01 -15.91
CA ARG A 76 -16.39 -28.93 -15.05
C ARG A 76 -17.92 -28.75 -15.21
N ARG A 77 -18.38 -27.57 -15.62
CA ARG A 77 -19.81 -27.30 -15.86
C ARG A 77 -20.38 -27.97 -17.12
N ASP A 78 -19.58 -28.13 -18.17
CA ASP A 78 -20.05 -28.80 -19.39
C ASP A 78 -20.20 -30.32 -19.21
N ARG A 79 -19.37 -30.93 -18.37
CA ARG A 79 -19.47 -32.37 -18.08
C ARG A 79 -20.69 -32.72 -17.22
N GLN A 80 -21.07 -31.87 -16.27
CA GLN A 80 -22.26 -32.09 -15.45
C GLN A 80 -23.57 -31.84 -16.22
N ARG A 81 -23.59 -30.92 -17.20
CA ARG A 81 -24.74 -30.76 -18.11
C ARG A 81 -24.88 -31.94 -19.09
N ALA A 82 -23.76 -32.48 -19.58
CA ALA A 82 -23.77 -33.65 -20.46
C ALA A 82 -24.20 -34.96 -19.77
N VAL A 83 -23.97 -35.09 -18.46
CA VAL A 83 -24.40 -36.27 -17.68
C VAL A 83 -25.86 -36.18 -17.21
N GLY A 84 -26.46 -34.98 -17.19
CA GLY A 84 -27.87 -34.76 -16.82
C GLY A 84 -28.88 -34.94 -17.97
N SER A 85 -28.42 -35.09 -19.21
CA SER A 85 -29.25 -35.25 -20.40
C SER A 85 -29.10 -36.67 -20.97
N SER A 86 -29.51 -37.70 -20.23
CA SER A 86 -29.75 -39.02 -20.80
C SER A 86 -31.22 -39.11 -21.28
N PRO A 87 -31.51 -39.17 -22.59
CA PRO A 87 -32.86 -39.36 -23.10
C PRO A 87 -33.18 -40.85 -23.10
N ARG A 88 -33.45 -41.42 -21.92
CA ARG A 88 -33.95 -42.80 -21.79
C ARG A 88 -35.00 -42.89 -20.68
N SER A 89 -36.09 -42.12 -20.80
CA SER A 89 -37.26 -42.40 -19.95
C SER A 89 -38.60 -41.78 -20.36
N SER A 90 -38.82 -41.32 -21.60
CA SER A 90 -40.15 -40.79 -22.01
C SER A 90 -40.90 -41.64 -23.04
N ALA A 91 -40.31 -42.72 -23.55
CA ALA A 91 -40.94 -43.57 -24.57
C ALA A 91 -41.96 -44.57 -24.01
N SER A 92 -42.26 -44.55 -22.71
CA SER A 92 -43.16 -45.53 -22.08
C SER A 92 -44.51 -44.96 -21.60
N GLN A 93 -44.79 -43.66 -21.78
CA GLN A 93 -46.00 -43.03 -21.23
C GLN A 93 -47.12 -42.76 -22.24
N ALA A 94 -46.90 -42.98 -23.55
CA ALA A 94 -47.88 -42.63 -24.59
C ALA A 94 -48.83 -43.77 -25.02
N ALA A 95 -48.81 -44.95 -24.37
CA ALA A 95 -49.52 -46.13 -24.86
C ALA A 95 -50.80 -46.54 -24.09
N LEU A 96 -51.32 -45.75 -23.15
CA LEU A 96 -52.42 -46.22 -22.28
C LEU A 96 -53.69 -45.35 -22.20
N VAL A 97 -53.90 -44.36 -23.07
CA VAL A 97 -55.18 -43.60 -23.07
C VAL A 97 -55.74 -43.51 -24.48
N SER A 98 -56.38 -44.59 -24.93
CA SER A 98 -57.46 -44.50 -25.92
C SER A 98 -58.28 -45.80 -25.90
N THR A 99 -59.32 -45.82 -25.07
CA THR A 99 -60.52 -46.66 -25.27
C THR A 99 -61.69 -46.01 -24.54
N ARG A 100 -62.55 -45.34 -25.29
CA ARG A 100 -64.00 -45.33 -25.05
C ARG A 100 -64.74 -44.96 -26.32
#